data_AF-A0A015YH73-F1
#
_entry.id   AF-A0A015YH73-F1
#
_cell.length_a   1.000
_cell.length_b   1.000
_cell.length_c   1.000
_cell.angle_alpha   90.00
_cell.angle_beta   90.00
_cell.angle_gamma   90.00
#
_symmetry.space_group_name_H-M   'P 1'
#
loop_
_entity.id
_entity.type
_entity.pdbx_description
1 polymer ?
#
loop_
_entity_poly.entity_id
_entity_poly.type
_entity_poly.pdbx_seq_one_letter_code
_entity_poly.pdbx_strand_id
1 'polypeptide(L)'
;MKDALKTSKMLAEGRKMTLKGYYQSLPSSTHPKTEFINEITKRTGVSFTAARNWVIYGMKPNNPKHVSALSEITGISPEDLWSE
;
A
#
# COMPACT_ATOMS: atom_id res chain seq x y z
N MET A 1 -8.78 -10.43 -16.93
CA MET A 1 -10.25 -10.58 -17.06
C MET A 1 -10.83 -9.19 -17.31
N LYS A 2 -11.88 -9.08 -18.12
CA LYS A 2 -12.32 -7.85 -18.81
C LYS A 2 -12.79 -6.74 -17.83
N ASP A 3 -12.01 -5.68 -17.67
CA ASP A 3 -12.48 -4.39 -17.14
C ASP A 3 -12.58 -3.34 -18.25
N ALA A 4 -13.08 -3.77 -19.41
CA ALA A 4 -13.49 -2.86 -20.45
C ALA A 4 -14.82 -2.20 -20.04
N LEU A 5 -14.71 -0.97 -19.56
CA LEU A 5 -15.74 0.08 -19.73
C LEU A 5 -17.10 -0.21 -19.08
N LYS A 6 -17.13 -0.32 -17.75
CA LYS A 6 -18.39 -0.14 -16.98
C LYS A 6 -18.80 1.34 -16.87
N THR A 7 -18.04 2.26 -17.46
CA THR A 7 -18.31 3.70 -17.47
C THR A 7 -19.50 4.08 -18.36
N SER A 8 -19.76 3.32 -19.43
CA SER A 8 -20.80 3.65 -20.40
C SER A 8 -22.23 3.45 -19.88
N LYS A 9 -22.44 2.57 -18.89
CA LYS A 9 -23.79 2.23 -18.41
C LYS A 9 -24.38 3.26 -17.44
N MET A 10 -23.56 4.06 -16.72
CA MET A 10 -24.06 5.11 -15.81
C MET A 10 -24.44 6.42 -16.51
N LEU A 11 -24.08 6.60 -17.79
CA LEU A 11 -24.41 7.81 -18.55
C LEU A 11 -25.87 7.82 -19.06
N ALA A 12 -26.59 6.71 -18.93
CA ALA A 12 -27.90 6.51 -19.57
C ALA A 12 -29.10 7.17 -18.84
N GLU A 13 -28.94 7.72 -17.63
CA GLU A 13 -30.06 8.22 -16.82
C GLU A 13 -30.12 9.75 -16.67
N GLY A 14 -29.63 10.51 -17.66
CA GLY A 14 -29.88 11.96 -17.75
C GLY A 14 -29.20 12.84 -16.68
N ARG A 15 -28.36 12.27 -15.80
CA ARG A 15 -27.51 13.05 -14.88
C ARG A 15 -26.31 13.63 -15.62
N LYS A 16 -26.18 14.96 -15.62
CA LYS A 16 -25.01 15.68 -16.13
C LYS A 16 -23.75 15.24 -15.35
N MET A 17 -22.81 14.59 -16.05
CA MET A 17 -21.51 14.21 -15.48
C MET A 17 -20.71 15.47 -15.13
N THR A 18 -20.06 15.48 -13.97
CA THR A 18 -19.09 16.52 -13.57
C THR A 18 -17.68 15.93 -13.59
N LEU A 19 -16.65 16.79 -13.69
CA LEU A 19 -15.25 16.34 -13.61
C LEU A 19 -14.96 15.58 -12.31
N LYS A 20 -15.51 16.04 -11.18
CA LYS A 20 -15.41 15.36 -9.88
C LYS A 20 -16.07 13.97 -9.91
N GLY A 21 -17.28 13.88 -10.48
CA GLY A 21 -17.99 12.61 -10.61
C GLY A 21 -17.26 11.61 -11.49
N TYR A 22 -16.66 12.07 -12.60
CA TYR A 22 -15.81 11.23 -13.44
C TYR A 22 -14.60 10.72 -12.67
N TYR A 23 -13.87 11.60 -11.98
CA TYR A 23 -12.71 11.20 -11.17
C TYR A 23 -13.07 10.14 -10.12
N GLN A 24 -14.19 10.30 -9.41
CA GLN A 24 -14.67 9.34 -8.41
C GLN A 24 -15.14 8.01 -9.00
N SER A 25 -15.51 7.98 -10.28
CA SER A 25 -15.89 6.76 -10.99
C SER A 25 -14.70 5.94 -11.49
N LEU A 26 -13.49 6.51 -11.46
CA LEU A 26 -12.29 5.78 -11.83
C LEU A 26 -12.05 4.62 -10.85
N PRO A 27 -11.55 3.46 -11.31
CA PRO A 27 -11.16 2.38 -10.42
C PRO A 27 -10.17 2.86 -9.37
N SER A 28 -10.30 2.36 -8.15
CA SER A 28 -9.29 2.60 -7.11
C SER A 28 -7.94 2.06 -7.59
N SER A 29 -6.93 2.90 -7.52
CA SER A 29 -5.56 2.49 -7.80
C SER A 29 -5.05 1.55 -6.71
N THR A 30 -4.41 0.46 -7.10
CA THR A 30 -3.68 -0.40 -6.18
C THR A 30 -2.27 0.15 -5.99
N HIS A 31 -1.84 0.35 -4.76
CA HIS A 31 -0.51 0.88 -4.44
C HIS A 31 0.27 -0.10 -3.57
N PRO A 32 0.64 -1.29 -4.09
CA PRO A 32 1.14 -2.40 -3.26
C PRO A 32 2.36 -2.03 -2.41
N LYS A 33 3.27 -1.20 -2.94
CA LYS A 33 4.43 -0.70 -2.18
C LYS A 33 4.02 0.21 -1.02
N THR A 34 3.06 1.10 -1.22
CA THR A 34 2.55 2.00 -0.18
C THR A 34 1.71 1.23 0.83
N GLU A 35 0.88 0.29 0.37
CA GLU A 35 0.09 -0.60 1.23
C GLU A 35 0.98 -1.44 2.14
N PHE A 36 2.09 -1.97 1.62
CA PHE A 36 3.08 -2.68 2.42
C PHE A 36 3.67 -1.79 3.53
N ILE A 37 4.10 -0.56 3.21
CA ILE A 37 4.63 0.37 4.22
C ILE A 37 3.54 0.73 5.24
N ASN A 38 2.30 0.93 4.80
CA ASN A 38 1.17 1.19 5.70
C ASN A 38 0.91 0.02 6.64
N GLU A 39 0.99 -1.23 6.17
CA GLU A 39 0.84 -2.41 7.03
C GLU A 39 1.93 -2.46 8.11
N ILE A 40 3.18 -2.15 7.75
CA ILE A 40 4.27 -2.02 8.73
C ILE A 40 3.95 -0.95 9.78
N THR A 41 3.49 0.24 9.36
CA THR A 41 3.12 1.31 10.30
C THR A 41 2.00 0.89 11.24
N LYS A 42 0.99 0.18 10.72
CA LYS A 42 -0.14 -0.31 11.51
C LYS A 42 0.29 -1.36 12.54
N ARG A 43 1.20 -2.26 12.16
CA ARG A 43 1.68 -3.36 13.02
C ARG A 43 2.66 -2.89 14.10
N THR A 44 3.49 -1.89 13.80
CA THR A 44 4.59 -1.45 14.66
C THR A 44 4.31 -0.12 15.38
N GLY A 45 3.34 0.67 14.91
CA GLY A 45 3.02 1.99 15.46
C GLY A 45 4.03 3.08 15.11
N VAL A 46 5.00 2.80 14.25
CA VAL A 46 6.00 3.80 13.81
C VAL A 46 5.46 4.70 12.70
N SER A 47 6.15 5.81 12.45
CA SER A 47 5.81 6.71 11.35
C SER A 47 6.06 6.06 9.97
N PHE A 48 5.30 6.51 8.97
CA PHE A 48 5.49 6.08 7.58
C PHE A 48 6.93 6.28 7.09
N THR A 49 7.55 7.41 7.46
CA THR A 49 8.95 7.70 7.12
C THR A 49 9.91 6.67 7.72
N ALA A 50 9.72 6.28 8.98
CA ALA A 50 10.57 5.28 9.62
C ALA A 50 10.44 3.91 8.92
N ALA A 51 9.21 3.44 8.71
CA ALA A 51 8.94 2.18 8.01
C ALA A 51 9.51 2.20 6.57
N ARG A 52 9.33 3.31 5.85
CA ARG A 52 9.89 3.51 4.52
C ARG A 52 11.43 3.41 4.52
N ASN A 53 12.09 3.98 5.53
CA ASN A 53 13.55 3.94 5.60
C ASN A 53 14.09 2.52 5.82
N TRP A 54 13.37 1.68 6.57
CA TRP A 54 13.74 0.27 6.72
C TRP A 54 13.67 -0.48 5.39
N VAL A 55 12.58 -0.28 4.64
CA VAL A 55 12.29 -1.01 3.40
C VAL A 55 13.15 -0.52 2.23
N ILE A 56 13.30 0.79 2.06
CA ILE A 56 13.93 1.36 0.87
C ILE A 56 15.44 1.56 1.05
N TYR A 57 15.87 1.94 2.25
CA TYR A 57 17.27 2.27 2.53
C TYR A 57 17.98 1.21 3.39
N GLY A 58 17.33 0.09 3.68
CA GLY A 58 17.93 -1.01 4.45
C GLY A 58 18.29 -0.62 5.89
N MET A 59 17.65 0.41 6.46
CA MET A 59 17.95 0.82 7.83
C MET A 59 17.35 -0.16 8.85
N LYS A 60 18.17 -0.90 9.57
CA LYS A 60 17.70 -1.85 10.59
C LYS A 60 17.13 -1.11 11.82
N PRO A 61 15.92 -1.47 12.32
CA PRO A 61 15.40 -0.90 13.55
C PRO A 61 16.13 -1.46 14.78
N ASN A 62 16.33 -0.60 15.78
CA ASN A 62 16.95 -0.98 17.06
C ASN A 62 16.02 -1.83 17.95
N ASN A 63 14.70 -1.72 17.76
CA ASN A 63 13.74 -2.47 18.56
C ASN A 63 13.54 -3.88 17.96
N PRO A 64 13.88 -4.96 18.69
CA PRO A 64 13.73 -6.33 18.19
C PRO A 64 12.27 -6.72 17.89
N LYS A 65 11.30 -6.07 18.52
CA LYS A 65 9.87 -6.28 18.20
C LYS A 65 9.53 -5.81 16.78
N HIS A 66 10.19 -4.76 16.28
CA HIS A 66 9.97 -4.30 14.90
C HIS A 66 10.59 -5.27 13.90
N VAL A 67 11.76 -5.84 14.20
CA VAL A 67 12.38 -6.90 13.39
C VAL A 67 11.45 -8.12 13.31
N SER A 68 10.91 -8.55 14.46
CA SER A 68 9.97 -9.68 14.51
C SER A 68 8.72 -9.41 13.68
N ALA A 69 8.13 -8.22 13.80
CA ALA A 69 6.98 -7.81 13.01
C ALA A 69 7.27 -7.80 11.50
N LEU A 70 8.44 -7.32 11.08
CA LEU A 70 8.83 -7.35 9.67
C LEU A 70 8.97 -8.78 9.15
N SER A 71 9.61 -9.66 9.93
CA SER A 71 9.73 -11.08 9.60
C SER A 71 8.37 -11.76 9.46
N GLU A 72 7.43 -11.49 10.37
CA GLU A 72 6.06 -12.01 10.30
C GLU A 72 5.31 -11.52 9.05
N ILE A 73 5.45 -10.23 8.69
CA ILE A 73 4.75 -9.64 7.54
C ILE A 73 5.29 -10.20 6.22
N THR A 74 6.61 -10.35 6.10
CA THR A 74 7.25 -10.73 4.83
C THR A 74 7.47 -12.22 4.68
N GLY A 75 7.49 -12.98 5.79
CA GLY A 75 7.92 -14.37 5.83
C GLY A 75 9.44 -14.56 5.69
N ILE A 76 10.22 -13.48 5.68
CA ILE A 76 11.69 -13.51 5.63
C ILE A 76 12.22 -13.72 7.05
N SER A 77 13.27 -14.52 7.23
CA SER A 77 13.87 -14.72 8.54
C SER A 77 14.45 -13.39 9.08
N PRO A 78 14.46 -13.15 10.41
CA PRO A 78 15.03 -11.94 11.01
C PRO A 78 16.48 -11.64 10.61
N GLU A 79 17.27 -12.69 10.39
CA GLU A 79 18.66 -12.66 9.99
C GLU A 79 18.84 -12.27 8.51
N ASP A 80 17.88 -12.63 7.63
CA ASP A 80 17.97 -12.38 6.19
C ASP A 80 17.40 -11.01 5.77
N LEU A 81 16.64 -10.34 6.65
CA LEU A 81 15.97 -9.06 6.33
C LEU A 81 16.92 -7.92 5.90
N TRP A 82 18.20 -8.01 6.25
CA TRP A 82 19.23 -7.00 5.93
C TRP A 82 20.55 -7.61 5.45
N SER A 83 20.60 -8.91 5.16
CA SER A 83 21.76 -9.53 4.53
C SER A 83 21.70 -9.29 3.01
N GLU A 84 22.82 -8.86 2.43
CA GLU A 84 23.01 -8.82 0.96
C GLU A 84 23.53 -10.16 0.43
#